data_AF-A0A8T6ZYK3-F1
#
_entry.id   AF-A0A8T6ZYK3-F1
#
_cell.length_a   1.000
_cell.length_b   1.000
_cell.length_c   1.000
_cell.angle_alpha   90.00
_cell.angle_beta   90.00
_cell.angle_gamma   90.00
#
_symmetry.space_group_name_H-M   'P 1'
#
loop_
_entity.id
_entity.type
_entity.pdbx_description
1 polymer ?
#
loop_
_entity_poly.entity_id
_entity_poly.type
_entity_poly.pdbx_seq_one_letter_code
_entity_poly.pdbx_strand_id
1 'polypeptide(L)'
;MSLTNLYETSKSNYLKGLIKYACILFTCSIIFSMSACGGKKDEEPAKTVEKEVAKTVTPESTKATSSDITSEVQRNREKWLAHGISDYEIEMQKICYCVPEVVRMMVFEVKDDKVETVRYADTGDEVDPQHYGDFNTIEGMFSFVEQALEKNPADLSIAYDEKYGYIKELSVDFKENIADDEISIIASNMRPR
;
A
#
# COMPACT_ATOMS: atom_id res chain seq x y z
N MET A 1 0.88 -29.89 -2.63
CA MET A 1 1.56 -29.01 -3.60
C MET A 1 2.41 -28.03 -2.83
N SER A 2 3.69 -27.88 -3.17
CA SER A 2 4.66 -27.09 -2.39
C SER A 2 4.47 -25.58 -2.61
N LEU A 3 4.55 -24.78 -1.54
CA LEU A 3 4.41 -23.31 -1.52
C LEU A 3 5.35 -22.60 -2.52
N THR A 4 6.47 -23.23 -2.87
CA THR A 4 7.39 -22.74 -3.90
C THR A 4 6.78 -22.63 -5.29
N ASN A 5 5.79 -23.47 -5.63
CA ASN A 5 5.20 -23.49 -6.98
C ASN A 5 4.22 -22.34 -7.24
N LEU A 6 3.54 -21.84 -6.20
CA LEU A 6 2.58 -20.74 -6.35
C LEU A 6 3.31 -19.39 -6.53
N TYR A 7 4.44 -19.20 -5.85
CA TYR A 7 5.27 -18.00 -5.99
C TYR A 7 5.92 -17.87 -7.38
N GLU A 8 6.41 -18.96 -7.98
CA GLU A 8 6.98 -18.92 -9.33
C GLU A 8 5.94 -18.64 -10.43
N THR A 9 4.72 -19.14 -10.24
CA THR A 9 3.64 -18.93 -11.22
C THR A 9 3.20 -17.45 -11.25
N SER A 10 3.20 -16.77 -10.08
CA SER A 10 2.95 -15.33 -9.97
C SER A 10 3.98 -14.49 -10.73
N LYS A 11 5.29 -14.77 -10.54
CA LYS A 11 6.37 -14.07 -11.26
C LYS A 11 6.31 -14.22 -12.78
N SER A 12 5.92 -15.40 -13.28
CA SER A 12 5.88 -15.70 -14.71
C SER A 12 4.82 -14.89 -15.47
N ASN A 13 3.66 -14.63 -14.84
CA ASN A 13 2.61 -13.81 -15.44
C ASN A 13 2.95 -12.31 -15.41
N TYR A 14 3.75 -11.86 -14.44
CA TYR A 14 4.18 -10.47 -14.29
C TYR A 14 5.21 -10.04 -15.37
N LEU A 15 6.15 -10.93 -15.73
CA LEU A 15 7.14 -10.62 -16.78
C LEU A 15 6.54 -10.39 -18.18
N LYS A 16 5.35 -10.96 -18.45
CA LYS A 16 4.68 -10.79 -19.74
C LYS A 16 3.98 -9.43 -19.89
N GLY A 17 3.74 -8.70 -18.79
CA GLY A 17 3.11 -7.37 -18.82
C GLY A 17 4.08 -6.20 -19.06
N LEU A 18 5.37 -6.36 -18.70
CA LEU A 18 6.35 -5.26 -18.69
C LEU A 18 6.99 -4.95 -20.05
N ILE A 19 6.79 -5.79 -21.07
CA ILE A 19 7.42 -5.60 -22.40
C ILE A 19 6.70 -4.52 -23.24
N LYS A 20 5.50 -4.06 -22.83
CA LYS A 20 4.73 -3.06 -23.61
C LYS A 20 5.10 -1.59 -23.38
N TYR A 21 5.90 -1.25 -22.37
CA TYR A 21 6.06 0.15 -21.93
C TYR A 21 7.46 0.77 -22.11
N ALA A 22 8.39 0.08 -22.75
CA ALA A 22 9.75 0.59 -22.94
C ALA A 22 10.02 0.97 -24.40
N CYS A 23 9.27 1.94 -24.93
CA CYS A 23 9.61 2.62 -26.18
C CYS A 23 8.84 3.93 -26.26
N ILE A 24 9.45 5.06 -25.87
CA ILE A 24 9.23 6.44 -26.32
C ILE A 24 10.22 7.33 -25.55
N LEU A 25 11.35 7.73 -26.18
CA LEU A 25 11.68 9.12 -26.61
C LEU A 25 12.01 10.07 -25.43
N PHE A 26 12.97 10.99 -25.45
CA PHE A 26 13.98 11.47 -26.38
C PHE A 26 14.85 12.44 -25.55
N THR A 27 16.13 12.55 -25.86
CA THR A 27 17.10 13.46 -25.24
C THR A 27 16.71 14.93 -25.38
N CYS A 28 16.84 15.72 -24.31
CA CYS A 28 16.92 17.18 -24.44
C CYS A 28 17.97 17.75 -23.47
N SER A 29 19.11 18.13 -24.07
CA SER A 29 20.18 18.91 -23.46
C SER A 29 19.71 20.34 -23.20
N ILE A 30 19.87 20.86 -21.98
CA ILE A 30 19.89 22.31 -21.74
C ILE A 30 21.09 22.67 -20.86
N ILE A 31 21.97 23.46 -21.46
CA ILE A 31 23.12 24.12 -20.89
C ILE A 31 22.60 25.30 -20.05
N PHE A 32 23.05 25.45 -18.80
CA PHE A 32 22.92 26.71 -18.07
C PHE A 32 24.28 27.20 -17.56
N SER A 33 24.52 28.46 -17.87
CA SER A 33 25.77 29.20 -17.88
C SER A 33 26.25 29.65 -16.49
N MET A 34 27.58 29.68 -16.33
CA MET A 34 28.28 30.36 -15.24
C MET A 34 28.11 31.89 -15.35
N SER A 35 27.92 32.57 -14.22
CA SER A 35 28.36 33.95 -13.98
C SER A 35 28.58 34.20 -12.50
N ALA A 36 29.58 35.03 -12.21
CA ALA A 36 30.40 35.02 -11.00
C ALA A 36 30.24 36.28 -10.11
N CYS A 37 30.96 36.22 -8.98
CA CYS A 37 31.54 37.30 -8.15
C CYS A 37 30.75 37.94 -7.00
N GLY A 38 31.41 37.99 -5.82
CA GLY A 38 31.17 39.00 -4.78
C GLY A 38 31.59 38.57 -3.37
N GLY A 39 32.76 39.00 -2.88
CA GLY A 39 33.40 38.54 -1.63
C GLY A 39 33.02 39.26 -0.32
N LYS A 40 33.23 38.49 0.77
CA LYS A 40 33.60 38.78 2.19
C LYS A 40 33.25 40.12 2.84
N LYS A 41 32.73 40.04 4.09
CA LYS A 41 33.30 40.66 5.31
C LYS A 41 32.99 39.83 6.56
N ASP A 42 33.95 39.84 7.47
CA ASP A 42 34.09 39.06 8.70
C ASP A 42 33.46 39.79 9.91
N GLU A 43 33.13 39.05 10.98
CA GLU A 43 33.32 39.34 12.43
C GLU A 43 32.22 38.76 13.36
N GLU A 44 32.65 37.80 14.20
CA GLU A 44 32.13 37.42 15.54
C GLU A 44 32.32 38.60 16.55
N PRO A 45 31.92 38.56 17.85
CA PRO A 45 31.22 37.52 18.62
C PRO A 45 30.14 38.06 19.62
N ALA A 46 29.43 37.15 20.32
CA ALA A 46 29.45 37.06 21.80
C ALA A 46 28.22 36.36 22.43
N LYS A 47 28.55 35.37 23.28
CA LYS A 47 27.98 35.04 24.61
C LYS A 47 26.62 34.31 24.75
N THR A 48 26.77 33.02 25.08
CA THR A 48 26.32 32.30 26.30
C THR A 48 24.95 32.63 26.90
N VAL A 49 24.13 31.61 27.18
CA VAL A 49 23.76 31.17 28.55
C VAL A 49 23.10 29.77 28.46
N GLU A 50 23.65 28.82 29.21
CA GLU A 50 23.05 27.53 29.53
C GLU A 50 21.78 27.69 30.36
N LYS A 51 20.74 26.91 30.06
CA LYS A 51 19.75 26.52 31.07
C LYS A 51 19.30 25.08 30.85
N GLU A 52 19.80 24.23 31.74
CA GLU A 52 19.31 22.90 32.06
C GLU A 52 17.86 23.00 32.55
N VAL A 53 16.92 22.32 31.89
CA VAL A 53 15.58 22.05 32.43
C VAL A 53 15.19 20.61 32.12
N ALA A 54 15.23 19.81 33.19
CA ALA A 54 14.39 18.67 33.54
C ALA A 54 13.53 18.01 32.43
N LYS A 55 13.94 16.79 32.09
CA LYS A 55 13.14 15.56 32.00
C LYS A 55 11.62 15.75 32.00
N THR A 56 11.03 15.70 30.82
CA THR A 56 9.70 15.11 30.62
C THR A 56 9.88 14.03 29.57
N VAL A 57 9.84 12.77 30.01
CA VAL A 57 9.80 11.61 29.11
C VAL A 57 8.41 11.61 28.49
N THR A 58 8.32 12.14 27.27
CA THR A 58 7.18 11.95 26.38
C THR A 58 7.19 10.48 25.95
N PRO A 59 6.03 9.78 25.90
CA PRO A 59 5.99 8.42 25.37
C PRO A 59 6.38 8.49 23.89
N GLU A 60 7.51 7.87 23.58
CA GLU A 60 8.00 7.68 22.23
C GLU A 60 6.98 6.82 21.48
N SER A 61 6.27 7.45 20.54
CA SER A 61 5.51 6.76 19.51
C SER A 61 6.51 6.06 18.60
N THR A 62 6.87 4.82 18.95
CA THR A 62 7.76 3.99 18.13
C THR A 62 7.06 3.67 16.82
N LYS A 63 7.44 4.37 15.75
CA LYS A 63 7.09 3.99 14.37
C LYS A 63 7.62 2.57 14.14
N ALA A 64 6.75 1.63 13.82
CA ALA A 64 7.14 0.24 13.56
C ALA A 64 8.21 0.22 12.45
N THR A 65 9.25 -0.60 12.62
CA THR A 65 10.29 -0.71 11.60
C THR A 65 9.78 -1.55 10.43
N SER A 66 10.34 -1.37 9.23
CA SER A 66 9.92 -2.13 8.03
C SER A 66 10.07 -3.65 8.21
N SER A 67 11.05 -4.11 8.99
CA SER A 67 11.20 -5.52 9.34
C SER A 67 10.09 -6.05 10.23
N ASP A 68 9.63 -5.25 11.19
CA ASP A 68 8.53 -5.63 12.08
C ASP A 68 7.23 -5.76 11.28
N ILE A 69 6.94 -4.78 10.42
CA ILE A 69 5.78 -4.81 9.52
C ILE A 69 5.83 -6.04 8.61
N THR A 70 6.99 -6.32 7.99
CA THR A 70 7.15 -7.49 7.11
C THR A 70 6.84 -8.80 7.84
N SER A 71 7.33 -8.95 9.07
CA SER A 71 7.07 -10.14 9.90
C SER A 71 5.59 -10.30 10.26
N GLU A 72 4.90 -9.18 10.51
CA GLU A 72 3.49 -9.16 10.84
C GLU A 72 2.61 -9.47 9.62
N VAL A 73 2.94 -8.92 8.45
CA VAL A 73 2.29 -9.24 7.17
C VAL A 73 2.38 -10.73 6.91
N GLN A 74 3.59 -11.31 7.02
CA GLN A 74 3.79 -12.74 6.80
C GLN A 74 2.98 -13.60 7.77
N ARG A 75 3.02 -13.30 9.07
CA ARG A 75 2.28 -14.04 10.10
C ARG A 75 0.77 -14.06 9.83
N ASN A 76 0.20 -12.94 9.43
CA ASN A 76 -1.23 -12.83 9.16
C ASN A 76 -1.61 -13.49 7.83
N ARG A 77 -0.75 -13.41 6.80
CA ARG A 77 -0.94 -14.15 5.55
C ARG A 77 -0.92 -15.66 5.78
N GLU A 78 0.03 -16.17 6.57
CA GLU A 78 0.09 -17.58 6.94
C GLU A 78 -1.15 -18.03 7.71
N LYS A 79 -1.67 -17.18 8.61
CA LYS A 79 -2.93 -17.44 9.32
C LYS A 79 -4.12 -17.53 8.38
N TRP A 80 -4.23 -16.64 7.40
CA TRP A 80 -5.25 -16.70 6.35
C TRP A 80 -5.16 -18.00 5.56
N LEU A 81 -3.96 -18.33 5.04
CA LEU A 81 -3.71 -19.54 4.27
C LEU A 81 -4.01 -20.82 5.07
N ALA A 82 -3.77 -20.82 6.39
CA ALA A 82 -4.03 -21.96 7.26
C ALA A 82 -5.53 -22.31 7.40
N HIS A 83 -6.44 -21.36 7.11
CA HIS A 83 -7.88 -21.65 7.07
C HIS A 83 -8.31 -22.41 5.82
N GLY A 84 -7.51 -22.38 4.74
CA GLY A 84 -7.84 -23.09 3.50
C GLY A 84 -9.11 -22.60 2.80
N ILE A 85 -9.45 -21.32 2.96
CA ILE A 85 -10.63 -20.69 2.36
C ILE A 85 -10.27 -20.19 0.96
N SER A 86 -10.78 -20.85 -0.08
CA SER A 86 -10.66 -20.40 -1.49
C SER A 86 -11.94 -19.74 -2.01
N ASP A 87 -13.06 -20.03 -1.34
CA ASP A 87 -14.40 -19.60 -1.72
C ASP A 87 -14.96 -18.74 -0.59
N TYR A 88 -15.25 -17.47 -0.89
CA TYR A 88 -15.71 -16.52 0.11
C TYR A 88 -16.43 -15.34 -0.53
N GLU A 89 -17.09 -14.57 0.31
CA GLU A 89 -17.53 -13.22 -0.03
C GLU A 89 -16.88 -12.23 0.94
N ILE A 90 -16.56 -11.04 0.44
CA ILE A 90 -16.01 -9.94 1.26
C ILE A 90 -16.52 -8.59 0.75
N GLU A 91 -16.74 -7.66 1.67
CA GLU A 91 -17.04 -6.27 1.34
C GLU A 91 -15.75 -5.44 1.37
N MET A 92 -15.47 -4.68 0.30
CA MET A 92 -14.31 -3.79 0.24
C MET A 92 -14.68 -2.42 -0.31
N GLN A 93 -14.00 -1.40 0.20
CA GLN A 93 -14.15 -0.02 -0.24
C GLN A 93 -12.80 0.67 -0.31
N LYS A 94 -12.52 1.35 -1.43
CA LYS A 94 -11.39 2.26 -1.56
C LYS A 94 -11.75 3.62 -0.98
N ILE A 95 -10.86 4.18 -0.18
CA ILE A 95 -10.96 5.54 0.35
C ILE A 95 -9.96 6.41 -0.40
N CYS A 96 -10.45 7.28 -1.27
CA CYS A 96 -9.67 8.25 -2.03
C CYS A 96 -10.56 9.39 -2.52
N TYR A 97 -9.95 10.47 -3.00
CA TYR A 97 -10.67 11.51 -3.76
C TYR A 97 -10.88 11.06 -5.22
N CYS A 98 -11.68 10.01 -5.40
CA CYS A 98 -11.99 9.42 -6.70
C CYS A 98 -13.47 9.63 -7.08
N VAL A 99 -13.84 9.25 -8.29
CA VAL A 99 -15.24 9.26 -8.74
C VAL A 99 -16.10 8.32 -7.89
N PRO A 100 -17.41 8.59 -7.72
CA PRO A 100 -18.30 7.83 -6.84
C PRO A 100 -18.29 6.32 -7.09
N GLU A 101 -18.17 5.90 -8.34
CA GLU A 101 -18.14 4.49 -8.75
C GLU A 101 -16.96 3.71 -8.15
N VAL A 102 -15.85 4.37 -7.86
CA VAL A 102 -14.63 3.74 -7.33
C VAL A 102 -14.64 3.65 -5.80
N VAL A 103 -15.31 4.61 -5.14
CA VAL A 103 -15.31 4.73 -3.67
C VAL A 103 -16.54 4.13 -3.02
N ARG A 104 -17.44 3.49 -3.78
CA ARG A 104 -18.59 2.78 -3.23
C ARG A 104 -18.14 1.46 -2.60
N MET A 105 -18.86 1.03 -1.57
CA MET A 105 -18.70 -0.29 -1.00
C MET A 105 -19.11 -1.34 -2.03
N MET A 106 -18.27 -2.34 -2.24
CA MET A 106 -18.46 -3.41 -3.21
C MET A 106 -18.39 -4.76 -2.51
N VAL A 107 -19.24 -5.69 -2.94
CA VAL A 107 -19.29 -7.08 -2.50
C VAL A 107 -18.56 -7.92 -3.56
N PHE A 108 -17.47 -8.57 -3.16
CA PHE A 108 -16.69 -9.47 -4.00
C PHE A 108 -17.05 -10.90 -3.66
N GLU A 109 -17.53 -11.66 -4.64
CA GLU A 109 -17.64 -13.11 -4.55
C GLU A 109 -16.40 -13.73 -5.20
N VAL A 110 -15.67 -14.51 -4.41
CA VAL A 110 -14.44 -15.18 -4.79
C VAL A 110 -14.66 -16.68 -4.75
N LYS A 111 -14.18 -17.37 -5.77
CA LYS A 111 -14.27 -18.82 -5.96
C LYS A 111 -13.01 -19.35 -6.60
N ASP A 112 -12.48 -20.44 -6.07
CA ASP A 112 -11.18 -21.00 -6.48
C ASP A 112 -10.08 -19.91 -6.54
N ASP A 113 -10.04 -19.05 -5.51
CA ASP A 113 -9.12 -17.90 -5.38
C ASP A 113 -9.26 -16.82 -6.47
N LYS A 114 -10.36 -16.80 -7.22
CA LYS A 114 -10.63 -15.84 -8.29
C LYS A 114 -11.95 -15.13 -8.07
N VAL A 115 -11.98 -13.85 -8.42
CA VAL A 115 -13.23 -13.09 -8.43
C VAL A 115 -14.19 -13.69 -9.45
N GLU A 116 -15.33 -14.15 -8.97
CA GLU A 116 -16.44 -14.65 -9.79
C GLU A 116 -17.38 -13.50 -10.15
N THR A 117 -17.77 -12.68 -9.16
CA THR A 117 -18.58 -11.48 -9.39
C THR A 117 -18.23 -10.34 -8.43
N VAL A 118 -18.50 -9.10 -8.85
CA VAL A 118 -18.43 -7.91 -7.99
C VAL A 118 -19.70 -7.10 -8.17
N ARG A 119 -20.33 -6.71 -7.05
CA ARG A 119 -21.56 -5.92 -7.05
C ARG A 119 -21.43 -4.74 -6.10
N TYR A 120 -22.09 -3.62 -6.40
CA TYR A 120 -22.20 -2.54 -5.42
C TYR A 120 -23.12 -2.96 -4.26
N ALA A 121 -22.68 -2.74 -3.03
CA ALA A 121 -23.40 -3.20 -1.83
C ALA A 121 -24.77 -2.51 -1.64
N ASP A 122 -24.93 -1.30 -2.16
CA ASP A 122 -26.13 -0.46 -2.02
C ASP A 122 -27.24 -0.79 -3.05
N THR A 123 -26.87 -1.28 -4.23
CA THR A 123 -27.77 -1.45 -5.39
C THR A 123 -27.83 -2.89 -5.87
N GLY A 124 -26.79 -3.69 -5.64
CA GLY A 124 -26.64 -5.03 -6.18
C GLY A 124 -26.25 -5.06 -7.66
N ASP A 125 -26.08 -3.91 -8.30
CA ASP A 125 -25.65 -3.81 -9.69
C ASP A 125 -24.22 -4.30 -9.85
N GLU A 126 -23.93 -4.95 -10.98
CA GLU A 126 -22.58 -5.40 -11.34
C GLU A 126 -21.62 -4.21 -11.47
N VAL A 127 -20.41 -4.38 -10.95
CA VAL A 127 -19.36 -3.35 -11.00
C VAL A 127 -18.50 -3.56 -12.25
N ASP A 128 -18.27 -2.50 -13.01
CA ASP A 128 -17.28 -2.51 -14.09
C ASP A 128 -15.87 -2.81 -13.53
N PRO A 129 -15.14 -3.81 -14.06
CA PRO A 129 -13.78 -4.15 -13.63
C PRO A 129 -12.80 -2.97 -13.53
N GLN A 130 -13.00 -1.91 -14.32
CA GLN A 130 -12.17 -0.70 -14.24
C GLN A 130 -12.31 0.06 -12.91
N HIS A 131 -13.39 -0.16 -12.14
CA HIS A 131 -13.65 0.57 -10.90
C HIS A 131 -13.01 -0.06 -9.65
N TYR A 132 -12.65 -1.34 -9.66
CA TYR A 132 -12.02 -2.01 -8.50
C TYR A 132 -10.56 -2.42 -8.70
N GLY A 133 -10.08 -2.53 -9.94
CA GLY A 133 -8.67 -2.82 -10.23
C GLY A 133 -8.16 -4.13 -9.61
N ASP A 134 -6.91 -4.12 -9.14
CA ASP A 134 -6.22 -5.33 -8.65
C ASP A 134 -6.50 -5.66 -7.17
N PHE A 135 -7.26 -4.81 -6.45
CA PHE A 135 -7.60 -4.99 -5.03
C PHE A 135 -8.84 -5.85 -4.84
N ASN A 136 -8.79 -7.06 -5.38
CA ASN A 136 -10.01 -7.82 -5.67
C ASN A 136 -10.11 -9.15 -4.91
N THR A 137 -9.06 -9.53 -4.19
CA THR A 137 -8.99 -10.71 -3.32
C THR A 137 -8.15 -10.41 -2.08
N ILE A 138 -8.30 -11.21 -1.02
CA ILE A 138 -7.48 -11.11 0.20
C ILE A 138 -5.99 -11.33 -0.12
N GLU A 139 -5.66 -12.31 -0.98
CA GLU A 139 -4.29 -12.53 -1.44
C GLU A 139 -3.77 -11.37 -2.30
N GLY A 140 -4.63 -10.73 -3.08
CA GLY A 140 -4.31 -9.50 -3.81
C GLY A 140 -3.91 -8.36 -2.88
N MET A 141 -4.62 -8.18 -1.76
CA MET A 141 -4.27 -7.18 -0.75
C MET A 141 -2.90 -7.47 -0.12
N PHE A 142 -2.60 -8.72 0.24
CA PHE A 142 -1.27 -9.09 0.75
C PHE A 142 -0.17 -8.82 -0.29
N SER A 143 -0.41 -9.20 -1.55
CA SER A 143 0.54 -8.97 -2.65
C SER A 143 0.78 -7.48 -2.90
N PHE A 144 -0.25 -6.63 -2.72
CA PHE A 144 -0.09 -5.19 -2.80
C PHE A 144 0.78 -4.65 -1.66
N VAL A 145 0.56 -5.10 -0.42
CA VAL A 145 1.36 -4.66 0.73
C VAL A 145 2.84 -5.02 0.54
N GLU A 146 3.14 -6.22 0.05
CA GLU A 146 4.51 -6.64 -0.26
C GLU A 146 5.16 -5.70 -1.29
N GLN A 147 4.45 -5.37 -2.37
CA GLN A 147 4.93 -4.40 -3.37
C GLN A 147 5.08 -2.98 -2.82
N ALA A 148 4.20 -2.58 -1.89
CA ALA A 148 4.29 -1.29 -1.25
C ALA A 148 5.55 -1.20 -0.39
N LEU A 149 5.83 -2.24 0.42
CA LEU A 149 7.03 -2.33 1.25
C LEU A 149 8.33 -2.26 0.42
N GLU A 150 8.37 -2.87 -0.76
CA GLU A 150 9.51 -2.78 -1.69
C GLU A 150 9.80 -1.34 -2.15
N LYS A 151 8.78 -0.47 -2.16
CA LYS A 151 8.90 0.94 -2.53
C LYS A 151 9.30 1.84 -1.36
N ASN A 152 9.45 1.29 -0.15
CA ASN A 152 9.80 2.01 1.07
C ASN A 152 8.88 3.24 1.30
N PRO A 153 7.59 3.01 1.58
CA PRO A 153 6.60 4.07 1.68
C PRO A 153 6.93 5.00 2.86
N ALA A 154 6.54 6.26 2.74
CA ALA A 154 6.65 7.24 3.81
C ALA A 154 5.84 6.80 5.05
N ASP A 155 4.64 6.28 4.84
CA ASP A 155 3.81 5.70 5.89
C ASP A 155 3.04 4.46 5.42
N LEU A 156 2.86 3.51 6.34
CA LEU A 156 2.13 2.27 6.09
C LEU A 156 1.46 1.83 7.39
N SER A 157 0.14 1.73 7.35
CA SER A 157 -0.69 1.25 8.46
C SER A 157 -1.57 0.10 7.98
N ILE A 158 -1.60 -0.98 8.76
CA ILE A 158 -2.36 -2.19 8.43
C ILE A 158 -3.06 -2.68 9.70
N ALA A 159 -4.35 -2.94 9.59
CA ALA A 159 -5.10 -3.67 10.61
C ALA A 159 -5.58 -5.01 10.05
N TYR A 160 -5.50 -6.04 10.87
CA TYR A 160 -5.88 -7.40 10.51
C TYR A 160 -7.14 -7.84 11.24
N ASP A 161 -7.88 -8.75 10.62
CA ASP A 161 -8.94 -9.49 11.28
C ASP A 161 -8.36 -10.51 12.29
N GLU A 162 -8.89 -10.52 13.51
CA GLU A 162 -8.38 -11.36 14.59
C GLU A 162 -8.67 -12.86 14.40
N LYS A 163 -9.67 -13.23 13.59
CA LYS A 163 -10.06 -14.64 13.42
C LYS A 163 -9.34 -15.27 12.23
N TYR A 164 -9.38 -14.59 11.11
CA TYR A 164 -8.95 -15.10 9.81
C TYR A 164 -7.60 -14.52 9.38
N GLY A 165 -7.15 -13.41 9.94
CA GLY A 165 -5.85 -12.80 9.62
C GLY A 165 -5.83 -12.00 8.32
N TYR A 166 -6.96 -11.85 7.61
CA TYR A 166 -7.00 -10.99 6.42
C TYR A 166 -6.82 -9.51 6.79
N ILE A 167 -6.39 -8.70 5.84
CA ILE A 167 -6.24 -7.24 6.02
C ILE A 167 -7.63 -6.60 6.01
N LYS A 168 -8.06 -6.03 7.14
CA LYS A 168 -9.35 -5.32 7.25
C LYS A 168 -9.23 -3.82 7.01
N GLU A 169 -8.07 -3.23 7.26
CA GLU A 169 -7.78 -1.83 6.98
C GLU A 169 -6.35 -1.72 6.49
N LEU A 170 -6.15 -0.92 5.44
CA LEU A 170 -4.85 -0.65 4.85
C LEU A 170 -4.79 0.84 4.49
N SER A 171 -3.72 1.51 4.89
CA SER A 171 -3.38 2.86 4.46
C SER A 171 -1.91 2.90 4.08
N VAL A 172 -1.62 3.40 2.89
CA VAL A 172 -0.25 3.59 2.38
C VAL A 172 -0.10 5.01 1.88
N ASP A 173 0.94 5.69 2.35
CA ASP A 173 1.44 6.96 1.81
C ASP A 173 2.85 6.68 1.25
N PHE A 174 3.04 6.83 -0.06
CA PHE A 174 4.33 6.51 -0.67
C PHE A 174 5.36 7.61 -0.44
N LYS A 175 4.95 8.88 -0.38
CA LYS A 175 5.85 10.03 -0.30
C LYS A 175 5.22 11.15 0.54
N GLU A 176 5.96 11.57 1.56
CA GLU A 176 5.55 12.70 2.38
C GLU A 176 5.25 13.95 1.54
N ASN A 177 4.09 14.55 1.80
CA ASN A 177 3.66 15.83 1.22
C ASN A 177 3.44 15.80 -0.31
N ILE A 178 3.15 14.63 -0.89
CA ILE A 178 2.64 14.52 -2.25
C ILE A 178 1.14 14.29 -2.15
N ALA A 179 0.35 15.08 -2.87
CA ALA A 179 -1.10 14.90 -2.88
C ALA A 179 -1.48 13.74 -3.82
N ASP A 180 -2.49 12.97 -3.40
CA ASP A 180 -3.17 11.94 -4.18
C ASP A 180 -2.31 10.71 -4.54
N ASP A 181 -1.19 10.49 -3.83
CA ASP A 181 -0.42 9.24 -3.93
C ASP A 181 -0.80 8.22 -2.85
N GLU A 182 -1.68 8.59 -1.91
CA GLU A 182 -2.14 7.73 -0.84
C GLU A 182 -3.20 6.73 -1.31
N ILE A 183 -3.11 5.51 -0.78
CA ILE A 183 -4.08 4.44 -1.03
C ILE A 183 -4.60 3.95 0.30
N SER A 184 -5.91 4.09 0.51
CA SER A 184 -6.61 3.52 1.66
C SER A 184 -7.69 2.53 1.22
N ILE A 185 -7.78 1.40 1.90
CA ILE A 185 -8.77 0.35 1.66
C ILE A 185 -9.31 -0.13 3.00
N ILE A 186 -10.62 -0.32 3.07
CA ILE A 186 -11.28 -1.03 4.16
C ILE A 186 -11.94 -2.29 3.61
N ALA A 187 -11.86 -3.37 4.38
CA ALA A 187 -12.42 -4.66 4.07
C ALA A 187 -13.16 -5.23 5.29
N SER A 188 -14.38 -5.73 5.08
CA SER A 188 -15.25 -6.17 6.17
C SER A 188 -16.17 -7.29 5.72
N ASN A 189 -16.93 -7.84 6.68
CA ASN A 189 -17.98 -8.83 6.42
C ASN A 189 -17.51 -10.07 5.63
N MET A 190 -16.23 -10.46 5.78
CA MET A 190 -15.70 -11.65 5.12
C MET A 190 -16.40 -12.91 5.64
N ARG A 191 -16.92 -13.70 4.70
CA ARG A 191 -17.62 -14.96 4.98
C ARG A 191 -17.17 -16.06 4.02
N PRO A 192 -16.63 -17.19 4.53
CA PRO A 192 -16.42 -18.38 3.71
C PRO A 192 -17.73 -18.86 3.06
N ARG A 193 -17.65 -19.42 1.86
CA ARG A 193 -18.79 -19.93 1.09
C ARG A 193 -18.76 -21.45 0.92
#